data_AF-A0A2T6A946-F1
#
_entry.id   AF-A0A2T6A946-F1
#
_cell.length_a   1.000
_cell.length_b   1.000
_cell.length_c   1.000
_cell.angle_alpha   90.00
_cell.angle_beta   90.00
_cell.angle_gamma   90.00
#
_symmetry.space_group_name_H-M   'P 1'
#
loop_
_entity.id
_entity.type
_entity.pdbx_description
1 polymer ?
#
loop_
_entity_poly.entity_id
_entity_poly.type
_entity_poly.pdbx_seq_one_letter_code
_entity_poly.pdbx_strand_id
1 'polypeptide(L)'
;MTGDMEWENGFSAPRAPAHVQPYVDVLGEKGAMAFLLEFGGAEVYLPASPRSRSLIVQRLGQDRTLALAQALSRMMSSGQKLRVPTAKPWLAVCMRHEGMTTADIARRLHVTDTTVRGWFRRKGRRRPPPKFDPRQLKLF
;
A
#
# COMPACT_ATOMS: atom_id res chain seq x y z
N MET A 1 -6.66 4.64 -30.08
CA MET A 1 -5.49 4.03 -29.43
C MET A 1 -5.84 3.75 -27.98
N THR A 2 -6.63 2.70 -27.77
CA THR A 2 -7.01 2.21 -26.44
C THR A 2 -6.05 1.07 -26.16
N GLY A 3 -4.95 1.40 -25.48
CA GLY A 3 -3.95 0.40 -25.10
C GLY A 3 -4.54 -0.47 -24.00
N ASP A 4 -5.02 -1.65 -24.38
CA ASP A 4 -5.23 -2.77 -23.49
C ASP A 4 -3.95 -2.97 -22.67
N MET A 5 -3.97 -2.44 -21.45
CA MET A 5 -2.87 -2.58 -20.51
C MET A 5 -2.98 -4.00 -19.97
N GLU A 6 -2.37 -4.94 -20.67
CA GLU A 6 -2.29 -6.35 -20.30
C GLU A 6 -1.59 -6.45 -18.93
N TRP A 7 -2.40 -6.53 -17.88
CA TRP A 7 -1.96 -6.78 -16.51
C TRP A 7 -1.64 -8.27 -16.38
N GLU A 8 -0.55 -8.72 -17.01
CA GLU A 8 -0.18 -10.14 -17.01
C GLU A 8 -0.09 -10.71 -15.59
N ASN A 9 -0.92 -11.73 -15.39
CA ASN A 9 -0.99 -12.64 -14.25
C ASN A 9 0.35 -13.36 -14.09
N GLY A 10 1.04 -13.12 -12.97
CA GLY A 10 2.31 -13.78 -12.65
C GLY A 10 3.10 -13.12 -11.53
N PHE A 11 2.77 -11.88 -11.16
CA PHE A 11 3.30 -11.24 -9.96
C PHE A 11 2.54 -11.77 -8.73
N SER A 12 3.28 -12.35 -7.77
CA SER A 12 2.79 -12.64 -6.42
C SER A 12 3.62 -11.83 -5.44
N ALA A 13 3.06 -10.71 -5.02
CA ALA A 13 3.60 -9.80 -4.05
C ALA A 13 3.61 -10.48 -2.67
N PRO A 14 4.54 -10.09 -1.79
CA PRO A 14 4.44 -10.47 -0.39
C PRO A 14 3.09 -10.03 0.20
N ARG A 15 2.55 -10.86 1.11
CA ARG A 15 1.31 -10.58 1.85
C ARG A 15 1.21 -9.12 2.26
N ALA A 16 0.17 -8.45 1.79
CA ALA A 16 -0.05 -7.04 2.07
C ALA A 16 -0.43 -6.82 3.55
N PRO A 17 -0.05 -5.67 4.14
CA PRO A 17 -0.58 -5.26 5.43
C PRO A 17 -2.11 -5.21 5.42
N ALA A 18 -2.77 -5.45 6.56
CA ALA A 18 -4.23 -5.51 6.64
C ALA A 18 -4.95 -4.24 6.11
N HIS A 19 -4.34 -3.06 6.28
CA HIS A 19 -4.87 -1.78 5.79
C HIS A 19 -4.60 -1.53 4.30
N VAL A 20 -3.78 -2.37 3.65
CA VAL A 20 -3.48 -2.34 2.20
C VAL A 20 -4.21 -3.44 1.45
N GLN A 21 -4.51 -4.56 2.11
CA GLN A 21 -5.14 -5.73 1.51
C GLN A 21 -6.41 -5.40 0.68
N PRO A 22 -7.34 -4.53 1.13
CA PRO A 22 -8.53 -4.20 0.35
C PRO A 22 -8.24 -3.53 -1.00
N TYR A 23 -7.10 -2.84 -1.12
CA TYR A 23 -6.68 -2.26 -2.41
C TYR A 23 -6.16 -3.36 -3.35
N VAL A 24 -5.43 -4.33 -2.81
CA VAL A 24 -4.90 -5.47 -3.57
C VAL A 24 -6.04 -6.37 -4.04
N ASP A 25 -7.03 -6.62 -3.20
CA ASP A 25 -8.18 -7.48 -3.53
C ASP A 25 -9.01 -6.91 -4.69
N VAL A 26 -9.11 -5.57 -4.79
CA VAL A 26 -9.91 -4.89 -5.82
C VAL A 26 -9.11 -4.57 -7.08
N LEU A 27 -7.88 -4.09 -6.94
CA LEU A 27 -7.08 -3.56 -8.05
C LEU A 27 -6.04 -4.56 -8.57
N GLY A 28 -5.87 -5.68 -7.88
CA GLY A 28 -4.69 -6.53 -8.02
C GLY A 28 -3.45 -5.87 -7.42
N GLU A 29 -2.36 -6.62 -7.32
CA GLU A 29 -1.14 -6.16 -6.66
C GLU A 29 -0.47 -4.99 -7.38
N LYS A 30 -0.29 -5.09 -8.71
CA LYS A 30 0.28 -4.02 -9.54
C LYS A 30 -0.61 -2.76 -9.53
N GLY A 31 -1.92 -2.95 -9.63
CA GLY A 31 -2.88 -1.84 -9.57
C GLY A 31 -2.86 -1.13 -8.21
N ALA A 32 -2.79 -1.90 -7.12
CA ALA A 32 -2.65 -1.36 -5.77
C ALA A 32 -1.31 -0.63 -5.59
N MET A 33 -0.20 -1.15 -6.09
CA MET A 33 1.10 -0.46 -6.04
C MET A 33 1.06 0.88 -6.78
N ALA A 34 0.55 0.90 -8.01
CA ALA A 34 0.41 2.13 -8.78
C ALA A 34 -0.47 3.15 -8.07
N PHE A 35 -1.62 2.70 -7.53
CA PHE A 35 -2.52 3.55 -6.78
C PHE A 35 -1.88 4.14 -5.51
N LEU A 36 -1.18 3.33 -4.72
CA LEU A 36 -0.53 3.80 -3.50
C LEU A 36 0.69 4.70 -3.79
N LEU A 37 1.36 4.52 -4.92
CA LEU A 37 2.43 5.43 -5.34
C LEU A 37 1.87 6.79 -5.78
N GLU A 38 0.72 6.80 -6.43
CA GLU A 38 0.12 8.03 -6.95
C GLU A 38 -0.68 8.80 -5.90
N PHE A 39 -1.44 8.09 -5.06
CA PHE A 39 -2.34 8.69 -4.07
C PHE A 39 -1.89 8.48 -2.62
N GLY A 40 -0.82 7.74 -2.37
CA GLY A 40 -0.35 7.41 -1.02
C GLY A 40 -0.07 8.65 -0.18
N GLY A 41 -0.68 8.73 0.99
CA GLY A 41 -0.53 9.87 1.88
C GLY A 41 -1.37 11.07 1.48
N ALA A 42 -2.19 10.98 0.43
CA ALA A 42 -3.22 11.97 0.14
C ALA A 42 -4.53 11.62 0.88
N GLU A 43 -5.30 12.66 1.15
CA GLU A 43 -6.70 12.51 1.58
C GLU A 43 -7.56 12.56 0.32
N VAL A 44 -8.33 11.51 0.08
CA VAL A 44 -9.07 11.32 -1.16
C VAL A 44 -10.55 11.13 -0.87
N TYR A 45 -11.38 11.81 -1.65
CA TYR A 45 -12.83 11.68 -1.57
C TYR A 45 -13.32 10.61 -2.53
N LEU A 46 -13.90 9.54 -1.98
CA LEU A 46 -14.54 8.45 -2.72
C LEU A 46 -16.07 8.59 -2.58
N PRO A 47 -16.74 9.28 -3.53
CA PRO A 47 -18.20 9.36 -3.50
C PRO A 47 -18.81 7.99 -3.79
N ALA A 48 -19.92 7.67 -3.11
CA ALA A 48 -20.69 6.44 -3.33
C ALA A 48 -21.21 6.30 -4.78
N SER A 49 -21.37 7.43 -5.48
CA SER A 49 -21.58 7.49 -6.93
C SER A 49 -20.37 8.19 -7.58
N PRO A 50 -19.39 7.43 -8.09
CA PRO A 50 -18.18 7.99 -8.71
C PRO A 50 -18.52 8.73 -10.00
N ARG A 51 -18.54 10.07 -9.93
CA ARG A 51 -18.62 10.93 -11.12
C ARG A 51 -17.25 10.99 -11.82
N SER A 52 -17.26 10.98 -13.15
CA SER A 52 -16.11 10.91 -14.07
C SER A 52 -15.05 12.00 -13.92
N ARG A 53 -15.30 13.05 -13.12
CA ARG A 53 -14.33 14.12 -12.84
C ARG A 53 -13.34 13.83 -11.72
N SER A 54 -13.50 12.75 -10.94
CA SER A 54 -12.52 12.45 -9.89
C SER A 54 -11.24 11.87 -10.50
N LEU A 55 -10.08 12.33 -10.01
CA LEU A 55 -8.76 11.87 -10.47
C LEU A 55 -8.61 10.34 -10.32
N ILE A 56 -9.30 9.75 -9.33
CA ILE A 56 -9.35 8.29 -9.15
C ILE A 56 -10.08 7.60 -10.31
N VAL A 57 -11.23 8.11 -10.74
CA VAL A 57 -12.00 7.50 -11.84
C VAL A 57 -11.23 7.60 -13.15
N GLN A 58 -10.49 8.70 -13.37
CA GLN A 58 -9.64 8.84 -14.56
C GLN A 58 -8.48 7.84 -14.57
N ARG A 59 -7.96 7.44 -13.39
CA ARG A 59 -6.82 6.53 -13.28
C ARG A 59 -7.20 5.05 -13.20
N LEU A 60 -8.26 4.73 -12.48
CA LEU A 60 -8.69 3.34 -12.23
C LEU A 60 -9.84 2.90 -13.13
N GLY A 61 -10.55 3.84 -13.76
CA GLY A 61 -11.85 3.59 -14.38
C GLY A 61 -12.99 3.59 -13.37
N GLN A 62 -14.22 3.72 -13.88
CA GLN A 62 -15.42 3.87 -13.05
C GLN A 62 -15.75 2.60 -12.25
N ASP A 63 -15.66 1.42 -12.88
CA ASP A 63 -16.01 0.14 -12.26
C ASP A 63 -15.07 -0.21 -11.11
N ARG A 64 -13.76 -0.06 -11.30
CA ARG A 64 -12.76 -0.32 -10.25
C ARG A 64 -12.86 0.68 -9.11
N THR A 65 -13.20 1.95 -9.42
CA THR A 65 -13.44 2.95 -8.38
C THR A 65 -14.67 2.61 -7.53
N LEU A 66 -15.74 2.13 -8.17
CA LEU A 66 -16.95 1.69 -7.46
C LEU A 66 -16.65 0.47 -6.58
N ALA A 67 -15.97 -0.55 -7.12
CA ALA A 67 -15.57 -1.74 -6.37
C ALA A 67 -14.67 -1.36 -5.17
N LEU A 68 -13.76 -0.39 -5.37
CA LEU A 68 -12.90 0.11 -4.30
C LEU A 68 -13.71 0.85 -3.22
N ALA A 69 -14.64 1.72 -3.63
CA ALA A 69 -15.53 2.41 -2.70
C ALA A 69 -16.37 1.41 -1.88
N GLN A 70 -16.85 0.34 -2.50
CA GLN A 70 -17.59 -0.73 -1.82
C GLN A 70 -16.70 -1.52 -0.85
N ALA A 71 -15.50 -1.95 -1.26
CA ALA A 71 -14.59 -2.69 -0.40
C ALA A 71 -14.14 -1.87 0.81
N LEU A 72 -13.93 -0.57 0.61
CA LEU A 72 -13.53 0.37 1.66
C LEU A 72 -14.70 0.92 2.46
N SER A 73 -15.95 0.74 2.02
CA SER A 73 -17.15 1.21 2.75
C SER A 73 -17.22 0.70 4.19
N ARG A 74 -16.72 -0.52 4.45
CA ARG A 74 -16.65 -1.08 5.82
C ARG A 74 -15.65 -0.37 6.72
N MET A 75 -14.65 0.29 6.13
CA MET A 75 -13.63 1.07 6.84
C MET A 75 -13.92 2.57 6.82
N MET A 76 -14.95 3.02 6.09
CA MET A 76 -15.34 4.43 5.98
C MET A 76 -16.69 4.65 6.63
N SER A 77 -16.78 5.59 7.58
CA SER A 77 -18.06 6.16 7.95
C SER A 77 -18.59 7.00 6.77
N SER A 78 -19.88 6.85 6.45
CA SER A 78 -20.52 7.49 5.30
C SER A 78 -20.19 8.99 5.23
N GLY A 79 -19.59 9.44 4.13
CA GLY A 79 -19.25 10.85 3.87
C GLY A 79 -17.85 11.29 4.31
N GLN A 80 -17.03 10.39 4.89
CA GLN A 80 -15.69 10.73 5.34
C GLN A 80 -14.65 10.64 4.21
N LYS A 81 -13.71 11.59 4.22
CA LYS A 81 -12.55 11.57 3.34
C LYS A 81 -11.60 10.44 3.78
N LEU A 82 -11.10 9.66 2.82
CA LEU A 82 -10.23 8.53 3.09
C LEU A 82 -8.77 8.95 3.02
N ARG A 83 -7.99 8.66 4.06
CA ARG A 83 -6.53 8.78 3.99
C ARG A 83 -5.95 7.54 3.35
N VAL A 84 -5.37 7.68 2.16
CA VAL A 84 -4.74 6.57 1.46
C VAL A 84 -3.43 6.21 2.17
N PRO A 85 -3.20 4.94 2.53
CA PRO A 85 -1.96 4.52 3.15
C PRO A 85 -0.78 4.69 2.18
N THR A 86 0.40 5.04 2.68
CA THR A 86 1.61 5.08 1.83
C THR A 86 2.28 3.72 1.72
N ALA A 87 2.17 2.89 2.76
CA ALA A 87 2.71 1.53 2.83
C ALA A 87 4.12 1.34 2.25
N LYS A 88 5.02 2.35 2.41
CA LYS A 88 6.36 2.35 1.80
C LYS A 88 7.17 1.07 2.04
N PRO A 89 7.14 0.43 3.23
CA PRO A 89 7.83 -0.85 3.43
C PRO A 89 7.28 -1.99 2.57
N TRP A 90 5.97 -2.03 2.34
CA TRP A 90 5.36 -3.05 1.47
C TRP A 90 5.68 -2.77 0.01
N LEU A 91 5.55 -1.51 -0.44
CA LEU A 91 5.94 -1.09 -1.80
C LEU A 91 7.41 -1.43 -2.09
N ALA A 92 8.32 -1.19 -1.14
CA ALA A 92 9.73 -1.53 -1.30
C ALA A 92 9.97 -3.03 -1.50
N VAL A 93 9.22 -3.90 -0.83
CA VAL A 93 9.35 -5.35 -1.03
C VAL A 93 8.75 -5.77 -2.38
N CYS A 94 7.65 -5.15 -2.80
CA CYS A 94 7.06 -5.43 -4.11
C CYS A 94 8.01 -4.99 -5.25
N MET A 95 8.55 -3.77 -5.21
CA MET A 95 9.56 -3.29 -6.17
C MET A 95 10.83 -4.16 -6.18
N ARG A 96 11.20 -4.75 -5.02
CA ARG A 96 12.31 -5.69 -4.94
C ARG A 96 12.00 -7.01 -5.66
N HIS A 97 10.76 -7.50 -5.57
CA HIS A 97 10.29 -8.66 -6.34
C HIS A 97 10.26 -8.37 -7.85
N GLU A 98 9.99 -7.12 -8.25
CA GLU A 98 10.12 -6.67 -9.64
C GLU A 98 11.59 -6.53 -10.11
N GLY A 99 12.56 -6.85 -9.26
CA GLY A 99 13.99 -6.82 -9.59
C GLY A 99 14.68 -5.47 -9.38
N MET A 100 14.00 -4.45 -8.82
CA MET A 100 14.63 -3.15 -8.58
C MET A 100 15.76 -3.24 -7.55
N THR A 101 16.80 -2.43 -7.77
CA THR A 101 17.89 -2.29 -6.82
C THR A 101 17.44 -1.47 -5.60
N THR A 102 18.10 -1.68 -4.45
CA THR A 102 17.84 -0.88 -3.24
C THR A 102 18.01 0.62 -3.49
N ALA A 103 18.95 1.02 -4.35
CA ALA A 103 19.20 2.42 -4.69
C ALA A 103 18.04 3.00 -5.51
N ASP A 104 17.51 2.25 -6.47
CA ASP A 104 16.38 2.70 -7.28
C ASP A 104 15.09 2.79 -6.47
N ILE A 105 14.87 1.84 -5.57
CA ILE A 105 13.75 1.87 -4.60
C ILE A 105 13.86 3.11 -3.70
N ALA A 106 15.06 3.41 -3.20
CA ALA A 106 15.30 4.58 -2.35
C ALA A 106 14.98 5.89 -3.10
N ARG A 107 15.43 6.03 -4.34
CA ARG A 107 15.12 7.17 -5.21
C ARG A 107 13.61 7.29 -5.45
N ARG A 108 12.96 6.18 -5.83
CA ARG A 108 11.53 6.16 -6.17
C ARG A 108 10.62 6.46 -4.99
N LEU A 109 10.98 6.04 -3.78
CA LEU A 109 10.19 6.27 -2.57
C LEU A 109 10.60 7.54 -1.79
N HIS A 110 11.60 8.27 -2.29
CA HIS A 110 12.22 9.43 -1.63
C HIS A 110 12.62 9.14 -0.18
N VAL A 111 13.39 8.07 0.01
CA VAL A 111 13.96 7.66 1.31
C VAL A 111 15.43 7.28 1.14
N THR A 112 16.16 7.13 2.23
CA THR A 112 17.54 6.66 2.18
C THR A 112 17.62 5.16 1.87
N ASP A 113 18.69 4.72 1.22
CA ASP A 113 19.00 3.31 1.01
C ASP A 113 19.12 2.54 2.33
N THR A 114 19.64 3.19 3.39
CA THR A 114 19.69 2.65 4.76
C THR A 114 18.32 2.36 5.32
N THR A 115 17.32 3.21 5.05
CA THR A 115 15.92 3.00 5.45
C THR A 115 15.34 1.78 4.73
N VAL A 116 15.56 1.68 3.42
CA VAL A 116 15.11 0.54 2.61
C VAL A 116 15.72 -0.78 3.10
N ARG A 117 17.05 -0.80 3.34
CA ARG A 117 17.73 -1.97 3.94
C ARG A 117 17.15 -2.30 5.32
N GLY A 118 16.82 -1.29 6.12
CA GLY A 118 16.19 -1.44 7.43
C GLY A 118 14.84 -2.15 7.36
N TRP A 119 14.02 -1.86 6.35
CA TRP A 119 12.74 -2.55 6.13
C TRP A 119 12.93 -4.03 5.79
N PHE A 120 13.90 -4.35 4.93
CA PHE A 120 14.20 -5.76 4.60
C PHE A 120 14.75 -6.55 5.79
N ARG A 121 15.57 -5.91 6.64
CA ARG A 121 16.11 -6.54 7.87
C ARG A 121 15.03 -6.82 8.92
N ARG A 122 14.00 -5.97 9.03
CA ARG A 122 12.92 -6.11 10.02
C ARG A 122 12.01 -7.30 9.76
N LYS A 123 11.79 -7.71 8.50
CA LYS A 123 10.97 -8.89 8.16
C LYS A 123 11.52 -10.21 8.70
N GLY A 124 12.82 -10.28 9.02
CA GLY A 124 13.48 -11.50 9.52
C GLY A 124 13.73 -11.54 11.03
N ARG A 125 13.42 -10.48 11.80
CA ARG A 125 13.73 -10.44 13.23
C ARG A 125 12.46 -10.65 14.06
N ARG A 126 12.32 -11.82 14.71
CA ARG A 126 11.53 -11.92 15.95
C ARG A 126 12.08 -10.86 16.91
N ARG A 127 11.20 -10.03 17.51
CA ARG A 127 11.64 -9.13 18.59
C ARG A 127 12.35 -10.01 19.63
N PRO A 128 13.61 -9.74 20.00
CA PRO A 128 14.20 -10.43 21.14
C PRO A 128 13.30 -10.15 22.35
N PRO A 129 13.13 -11.13 23.27
CA PRO A 129 12.37 -10.90 24.48
C PRO A 129 12.92 -9.64 25.19
N PRO A 130 12.05 -8.82 25.79
CA PRO A 130 12.50 -7.64 26.52
C PRO A 130 13.58 -8.06 27.52
N LYS A 131 14.70 -7.35 27.52
CA LYS A 131 15.76 -7.59 28.51
C LYS A 131 15.17 -7.28 29.88
N PHE A 132 15.25 -8.23 30.80
CA PHE A 132 14.84 -8.02 32.19
C PHE A 132 15.71 -6.90 32.79
N ASP A 133 15.09 -5.75 33.09
CA ASP A 133 15.74 -4.70 33.88
C ASP A 133 15.49 -4.99 35.36
N PRO A 134 16.53 -5.26 36.17
CA PRO A 134 16.37 -5.53 37.60
C PRO A 134 15.80 -4.35 38.40
N ARG A 135 15.72 -3.13 37.81
CA ARG A 135 15.07 -1.96 38.39
C ARG A 135 13.57 -1.88 38.08
N GLN A 136 13.07 -2.69 37.15
CA GLN A 136 11.66 -2.71 36.79
C GLN A 136 10.90 -3.59 37.79
N LEU A 137 10.09 -2.96 38.65
CA LEU A 137 9.17 -3.67 39.53
C LEU A 137 8.29 -4.61 38.69
N LYS A 138 8.22 -5.88 39.09
CA LYS A 138 7.31 -6.85 38.50
C LYS A 138 5.88 -6.42 38.87
N LEU A 139 5.16 -5.86 37.90
CA LEU A 139 3.71 -5.79 38.00
C LEU A 139 3.21 -7.24 37.88
N PHE A 140 2.74 -7.77 39.02
CA PHE A 140 1.98 -9.01 39.09
C PHE A 140 0.63 -8.84 38.41
#